data_AF-A0A9Q0S1B8-F1
#
_entry.id   AF-A0A9Q0S1B8-F1
#
_cell.length_a   1.000
_cell.length_b   1.000
_cell.length_c   1.000
_cell.angle_alpha   90.00
_cell.angle_beta   90.00
_cell.angle_gamma   90.00
#
_symmetry.space_group_name_H-M   'P 1'
#
loop_
_entity.id
_entity.type
_entity.pdbx_description
1 polymer ?
#
loop_
_entity_poly.entity_id
_entity_poly.type
_entity_poly.pdbx_seq_one_letter_code
_entity_poly.pdbx_strand_id
1 'polypeptide(L)'
;MKELLVFLLLAFLSKFGSSSNSDECALFLNCAECLTADPFCGWCMGENKCSQKSHCDDSSIELLPWLSSESGKCPIITGVVPRMVERNTSRQIELTVENFPSAVENVVCAFVTLNQSAILKNATKKENVITCYVIAKLSIRTVNEPDISSTPFTFYDCTTYKSCTECTMSQFPCKWCVDSNLCTSDATEQCRNDMLVTGVTTGIRSSGATFCPKISRTTSEGNEILVPNGSKKVIKVRAHIVGSFMVQSRFLCSFIIDGRTITVNGQLLGDTIYCDAIEFSTTSTSQKTVVPFAVLVGRSKQLDNPDNIHVVICQPESCDK
;
A
#
# COMPACT_ATOMS: atom_id res chain seq x y z
N MET A 1 -10.82 -45.56 51.99
CA MET A 1 -10.80 -45.47 50.51
C MET A 1 -12.12 -45.04 49.90
N LYS A 2 -13.30 -45.54 50.34
CA LYS A 2 -14.60 -45.07 49.83
C LYS A 2 -14.87 -43.58 50.14
N GLU A 3 -14.52 -43.10 51.33
CA GLU A 3 -14.62 -41.68 51.72
C GLU A 3 -13.77 -40.75 50.84
N LEU A 4 -12.53 -41.14 50.50
CA LEU A 4 -11.60 -40.33 49.69
C LEU A 4 -12.05 -40.22 48.22
N LEU A 5 -12.73 -41.25 47.70
CA LEU A 5 -13.28 -41.26 46.34
C LEU A 5 -14.52 -40.35 46.23
N VAL A 6 -15.33 -40.24 47.28
CA VAL A 6 -16.48 -39.33 47.36
C VAL A 6 -16.01 -37.87 47.38
N PHE A 7 -14.94 -37.56 48.13
CA PHE A 7 -14.35 -36.22 48.13
C PHE A 7 -13.74 -35.81 46.78
N LEU A 8 -13.10 -36.74 46.05
CA LEU A 8 -12.58 -36.46 44.71
C LEU A 8 -13.70 -36.30 43.67
N LEU A 9 -14.77 -37.09 43.75
CA LEU A 9 -15.95 -36.92 42.88
C LEU A 9 -16.69 -35.61 43.19
N LEU A 10 -16.82 -35.21 44.45
CA LEU A 10 -17.39 -33.92 44.84
C LEU A 10 -16.49 -32.75 44.43
N ALA A 11 -15.17 -32.90 44.47
CA ALA A 11 -14.21 -31.90 43.98
C ALA A 11 -14.16 -31.80 42.44
N PHE A 12 -14.42 -32.90 41.72
CA PHE A 12 -14.59 -32.88 40.27
C PHE A 12 -15.96 -32.31 39.85
N LEU A 13 -17.02 -32.58 40.62
CA LEU A 13 -18.35 -32.01 40.40
C LEU A 13 -18.44 -30.54 40.82
N SER A 14 -17.68 -30.08 41.82
CA SER A 14 -17.60 -28.66 42.18
C SER A 14 -16.80 -27.84 41.16
N LYS A 15 -15.96 -28.48 40.33
CA LYS A 15 -15.32 -27.83 39.17
C LYS A 15 -16.26 -27.72 37.96
N PHE A 16 -17.38 -28.45 37.98
CA PHE A 16 -18.51 -28.33 37.03
C PHE A 16 -19.71 -27.58 37.64
N GLY A 17 -19.58 -27.09 38.88
CA GLY A 17 -20.57 -26.28 39.57
C GLY A 17 -20.30 -24.79 39.36
N SER A 18 -20.84 -24.25 38.27
CA SER A 18 -21.18 -22.83 38.08
C SER A 18 -20.20 -21.79 38.65
N SER A 19 -19.07 -21.55 37.97
CA SER A 19 -18.46 -20.21 38.03
C SER A 19 -19.29 -19.29 37.14
N SER A 20 -20.39 -18.76 37.67
CA SER A 20 -21.17 -17.72 36.98
C SER A 20 -20.49 -16.36 37.12
N ASN A 21 -19.20 -16.26 36.82
CA ASN A 21 -18.55 -14.96 36.74
C ASN A 21 -18.66 -14.45 35.31
N SER A 22 -19.42 -13.36 35.14
CA SER A 22 -19.50 -12.59 33.90
C SER A 22 -18.12 -12.20 33.35
N ASP A 23 -17.11 -12.16 34.21
CA ASP A 23 -15.74 -11.74 33.91
C ASP A 23 -14.95 -12.73 33.03
N GLU A 24 -15.30 -14.03 33.02
CA GLU A 24 -14.56 -15.02 32.24
C GLU A 24 -14.90 -14.95 30.73
N CYS A 25 -16.16 -14.70 30.36
CA CYS A 25 -16.53 -14.53 28.95
C CYS A 25 -15.87 -13.28 28.35
N ALA A 26 -15.67 -12.22 29.15
CA ALA A 26 -15.09 -10.96 28.70
C ALA A 26 -13.62 -11.07 28.23
N LEU A 27 -12.95 -12.21 28.49
CA LEU A 27 -11.60 -12.49 28.01
C LEU A 27 -11.54 -12.71 26.49
N PHE A 28 -12.64 -13.08 25.85
CA PHE A 28 -12.71 -13.32 24.41
C PHE A 28 -13.12 -12.04 23.67
N LEU A 29 -12.19 -11.49 22.89
CA LEU A 29 -12.32 -10.13 22.33
C LEU A 29 -13.05 -10.10 20.98
N ASN A 30 -13.24 -11.24 20.34
CA ASN A 30 -13.94 -11.33 19.07
C ASN A 30 -14.91 -12.51 19.03
N CYS A 31 -15.88 -12.42 18.11
CA CYS A 31 -16.95 -13.40 17.98
C CYS A 31 -16.41 -14.82 17.76
N ALA A 32 -15.40 -14.99 16.89
CA ALA A 32 -14.86 -16.31 16.57
C ALA A 32 -14.29 -17.01 17.80
N GLU A 33 -13.50 -16.29 18.60
CA GLU A 33 -12.97 -16.78 19.88
C GLU A 33 -14.09 -17.07 20.88
N CYS A 34 -15.07 -16.16 21.00
CA CYS A 34 -16.19 -16.29 21.93
C CYS A 34 -17.04 -17.54 21.67
N LEU A 35 -17.29 -17.88 20.39
CA LEU A 35 -18.09 -19.06 20.05
C LEU A 35 -17.32 -20.37 20.23
N THR A 36 -16.00 -20.32 20.43
CA THR A 36 -15.18 -21.50 20.80
C THR A 36 -14.97 -21.64 22.31
N ALA A 37 -15.53 -20.71 23.10
CA ALA A 37 -15.38 -20.66 24.54
C ALA A 37 -16.32 -21.64 25.26
N ASP A 38 -16.49 -21.41 26.57
CA ASP A 38 -17.38 -22.16 27.44
C ASP A 38 -18.86 -22.15 26.94
N PRO A 39 -19.63 -23.25 27.16
CA PRO A 39 -21.04 -23.34 26.75
C PRO A 39 -21.95 -22.22 27.28
N PHE A 40 -21.59 -21.56 28.39
CA PHE A 40 -22.36 -20.47 28.97
C PHE A 40 -22.06 -19.09 28.36
N CYS A 41 -21.01 -18.98 27.53
CA CYS A 41 -20.64 -17.76 26.84
C CYS A 41 -21.22 -17.69 25.41
N GLY A 42 -21.41 -16.46 24.93
CA GLY A 42 -21.85 -16.21 23.57
C GLY A 42 -21.64 -14.76 23.16
N TRP A 43 -21.73 -14.52 21.86
CA TRP A 43 -21.42 -13.20 21.29
C TRP A 43 -22.63 -12.30 21.31
N CYS A 44 -22.56 -11.21 22.08
CA CYS A 44 -23.56 -10.16 22.10
C CYS A 44 -23.30 -9.19 20.94
N MET A 45 -24.03 -9.36 19.84
CA MET A 45 -23.77 -8.60 18.61
C MET A 45 -24.06 -7.11 18.73
N GLY A 46 -25.10 -6.73 19.49
CA GLY A 46 -25.44 -5.32 19.75
C GLY A 46 -24.32 -4.58 20.49
N GLU A 47 -23.63 -5.26 21.41
CA GLU A 47 -22.60 -4.66 22.25
C GLU A 47 -21.16 -5.04 21.84
N ASN A 48 -20.98 -5.88 20.81
CA ASN A 48 -19.71 -6.42 20.33
C ASN A 48 -18.79 -6.90 21.46
N LYS A 49 -19.36 -7.71 22.35
CA LYS A 49 -18.66 -8.31 23.48
C LYS A 49 -19.05 -9.77 23.62
N CYS A 50 -18.15 -10.56 24.19
CA CYS A 50 -18.48 -11.89 24.63
C CYS A 50 -19.06 -11.83 26.05
N SER A 51 -20.27 -12.36 26.24
CA SER A 51 -20.96 -12.33 27.52
C SER A 51 -21.92 -13.51 27.67
N GLN A 52 -22.39 -13.74 28.89
CA GLN A 52 -23.52 -14.65 29.11
C GLN A 52 -24.81 -14.03 28.54
N LYS A 53 -25.77 -14.87 28.16
CA LYS A 53 -27.05 -14.43 27.56
C LYS A 53 -27.79 -13.39 28.42
N SER A 54 -27.79 -13.55 29.75
CA SER A 54 -28.44 -12.62 30.69
C SER A 54 -27.77 -11.24 30.78
N HIS A 55 -26.51 -11.13 30.34
CA HIS A 55 -25.73 -9.89 30.30
C HIS A 55 -25.67 -9.29 28.89
N CYS A 56 -26.50 -9.83 27.98
CA CYS A 56 -26.80 -9.31 26.66
C CYS A 56 -28.31 -9.00 26.62
N ASP A 57 -28.76 -8.15 27.53
CA ASP A 57 -30.14 -7.69 27.63
C ASP A 57 -30.15 -6.17 27.87
N ASP A 58 -30.94 -5.48 27.03
CA ASP A 58 -31.16 -4.03 26.95
C ASP A 58 -30.21 -3.19 26.06
N SER A 59 -29.82 -3.69 24.89
CA SER A 59 -29.62 -2.78 23.75
C SER A 59 -30.96 -2.63 23.03
N SER A 60 -31.51 -1.42 23.04
CA SER A 60 -32.74 -0.90 22.40
C SER A 60 -33.06 -1.26 20.93
N ILE A 61 -32.49 -2.34 20.38
CA ILE A 61 -32.64 -2.82 19.01
C ILE A 61 -32.89 -4.34 19.06
N GLU A 62 -34.16 -4.73 18.95
CA GLU A 62 -34.66 -6.14 18.89
C GLU A 62 -34.09 -6.97 17.71
N LEU A 63 -33.22 -6.38 16.88
CA LEU A 63 -32.80 -6.91 15.57
C LEU A 63 -31.41 -7.57 15.59
N LEU A 64 -30.61 -7.42 16.65
CA LEU A 64 -29.24 -7.98 16.75
C LEU A 64 -29.20 -9.14 17.79
N PRO A 65 -28.96 -10.40 17.36
CA PRO A 65 -29.07 -11.56 18.25
C PRO A 65 -27.82 -11.78 19.13
N TRP A 66 -28.04 -12.42 20.29
CA TRP A 66 -26.98 -13.11 21.04
C TRP A 66 -26.69 -14.47 20.41
N LEU A 67 -25.44 -14.72 20.03
CA LEU A 67 -25.01 -15.95 19.36
C LEU A 67 -24.42 -16.94 20.36
N SER A 68 -25.03 -18.12 20.49
CA SER A 68 -24.51 -19.19 21.36
C SER A 68 -23.28 -19.88 20.76
N SER A 69 -22.40 -20.42 21.61
CA SER A 69 -21.28 -21.27 21.17
C SER A 69 -21.71 -22.54 20.44
N GLU A 70 -22.90 -23.09 20.73
CA GLU A 70 -23.39 -24.34 20.13
C GLU A 70 -23.97 -24.18 18.71
N SER A 71 -24.61 -23.06 18.40
CA SER A 71 -25.36 -22.87 17.14
C SER A 71 -25.14 -21.52 16.46
N GLY A 72 -24.49 -20.58 17.14
CA GLY A 72 -24.19 -19.26 16.60
C GLY A 72 -23.18 -19.34 15.46
N LYS A 73 -23.32 -18.43 14.48
CA LYS A 73 -22.32 -18.22 13.44
C LYS A 73 -22.01 -16.74 13.35
N CYS A 74 -20.73 -16.40 13.46
CA CYS A 74 -20.29 -15.02 13.34
C CYS A 74 -20.49 -14.51 11.91
N PRO A 75 -20.95 -13.27 11.73
CA PRO A 75 -20.92 -12.63 10.43
C PRO A 75 -19.48 -12.46 9.97
N ILE A 76 -19.21 -12.95 8.76
CA ILE A 76 -17.89 -12.89 8.16
C ILE A 76 -17.98 -12.26 6.78
N ILE A 77 -17.13 -11.27 6.53
CA ILE A 77 -16.95 -10.74 5.18
C ILE A 77 -16.15 -11.79 4.38
N THR A 78 -16.79 -12.44 3.43
CA THR A 78 -16.17 -13.46 2.56
C THR A 78 -15.74 -12.91 1.21
N GLY A 79 -16.32 -11.79 0.79
CA GLY A 79 -16.03 -11.16 -0.49
C GLY A 79 -15.91 -9.64 -0.39
N VAL A 80 -14.91 -9.09 -1.09
CA VAL A 80 -14.67 -7.65 -1.22
C VAL A 80 -14.32 -7.34 -2.67
N VAL A 81 -15.14 -6.53 -3.33
CA VAL A 81 -14.95 -6.16 -4.74
C VAL A 81 -15.13 -4.65 -4.92
N PRO A 82 -14.13 -3.92 -5.46
CA PRO A 82 -12.74 -4.35 -5.69
C PRO A 82 -11.97 -4.51 -4.37
N ARG A 83 -10.90 -5.32 -4.38
CA ARG A 83 -10.07 -5.59 -3.17
C ARG A 83 -9.20 -4.41 -2.71
N MET A 84 -9.01 -3.43 -3.59
CA MET A 84 -8.21 -2.23 -3.35
C MET A 84 -8.72 -1.09 -4.22
N VAL A 85 -8.55 0.15 -3.77
CA VAL A 85 -9.02 1.35 -4.47
C VAL A 85 -7.95 2.45 -4.40
N GLU A 86 -7.87 3.26 -5.45
CA GLU A 86 -7.00 4.44 -5.45
C GLU A 86 -7.55 5.50 -4.48
N ARG A 87 -6.65 6.12 -3.71
CA ARG A 87 -6.98 6.98 -2.56
C ARG A 87 -7.96 8.12 -2.85
N ASN A 88 -7.99 8.70 -4.05
CA ASN A 88 -8.76 9.89 -4.38
C ASN A 88 -9.90 9.63 -5.38
N THR A 89 -10.25 8.36 -5.62
CA THR A 89 -11.33 7.97 -6.53
C THR A 89 -12.57 7.57 -5.78
N SER A 90 -13.74 7.97 -6.30
CA SER A 90 -15.02 7.43 -5.84
C SER A 90 -15.27 6.10 -6.55
N ARG A 91 -15.32 5.01 -5.78
CA ARG A 91 -15.64 3.68 -6.28
C ARG A 91 -16.69 3.01 -5.41
N GLN A 92 -17.55 2.24 -6.06
CA GLN A 92 -18.48 1.33 -5.40
C GLN A 92 -17.68 0.14 -4.88
N ILE A 93 -17.87 -0.18 -3.60
CA ILE A 93 -17.32 -1.37 -2.98
C ILE A 93 -18.49 -2.28 -2.59
N GLU A 94 -18.41 -3.52 -3.05
CA GLU A 94 -19.36 -4.57 -2.77
C GLU A 94 -18.74 -5.53 -1.75
N LEU A 95 -19.46 -5.71 -0.65
CA LEU A 95 -19.15 -6.66 0.41
C LEU A 95 -20.10 -7.84 0.32
N THR A 96 -19.55 -9.04 0.27
CA THR A 96 -20.32 -10.27 0.47
C THR A 96 -20.13 -10.72 1.92
N VAL A 97 -21.23 -10.83 2.65
CA VAL A 97 -21.21 -11.20 4.08
C VAL A 97 -22.03 -12.46 4.29
N GLU A 98 -21.42 -13.47 4.88
CA GLU A 98 -22.11 -14.68 5.33
C GLU A 98 -22.55 -14.55 6.78
N ASN A 99 -23.62 -15.26 7.15
CA ASN A 99 -24.21 -15.24 8.51
C ASN A 99 -24.62 -13.84 8.99
N PHE A 100 -24.97 -12.96 8.06
CA PHE A 100 -25.46 -11.63 8.39
C PHE A 100 -26.91 -11.70 8.90
N PRO A 101 -27.27 -11.05 10.03
CA PRO A 101 -28.63 -11.09 10.53
C PRO A 101 -29.63 -10.48 9.53
N SER A 102 -30.64 -11.24 9.15
CA SER A 102 -31.65 -10.79 8.18
C SER A 102 -32.46 -9.60 8.70
N ALA A 103 -32.69 -9.53 10.01
CA ALA A 103 -33.46 -8.49 10.70
C ALA A 103 -32.81 -7.09 10.65
N VAL A 104 -31.52 -6.98 10.33
CA VAL A 104 -30.81 -5.70 10.27
C VAL A 104 -30.95 -5.09 8.87
N GLU A 105 -31.73 -4.03 8.75
CA GLU A 105 -31.95 -3.32 7.48
C GLU A 105 -31.04 -2.07 7.32
N ASN A 106 -30.82 -1.33 8.41
CA ASN A 106 -30.04 -0.08 8.40
C ASN A 106 -28.56 -0.33 8.72
N VAL A 107 -27.76 -0.51 7.68
CA VAL A 107 -26.32 -0.77 7.79
C VAL A 107 -25.52 0.44 7.30
N VAL A 108 -24.42 0.77 7.98
CA VAL A 108 -23.45 1.75 7.51
C VAL A 108 -22.09 1.09 7.31
N CYS A 109 -21.39 1.48 6.24
CA CYS A 109 -19.96 1.19 6.14
C CYS A 109 -19.19 2.25 6.91
N ALA A 110 -18.32 1.81 7.79
CA ALA A 110 -17.43 2.65 8.59
C ALA A 110 -16.00 2.57 8.03
N PHE A 111 -15.36 3.74 7.90
CA PHE A 111 -14.01 3.85 7.37
C PHE A 111 -12.98 4.29 8.39
N VAL A 112 -12.12 3.38 8.86
CA VAL A 112 -11.15 3.69 9.93
C VAL A 112 -9.73 3.87 9.38
N THR A 113 -9.21 5.08 9.32
CA THR A 113 -7.78 5.29 9.00
C THR A 113 -6.95 5.29 10.29
N LEU A 114 -5.65 5.00 10.19
CA LEU A 114 -4.75 4.80 11.35
C LEU A 114 -4.69 5.97 12.35
N ASN A 115 -5.27 7.13 12.05
CA ASN A 115 -5.26 8.32 12.92
C ASN A 115 -6.52 9.21 12.76
N GLN A 116 -7.64 8.70 12.25
CA GLN A 116 -8.89 9.50 12.09
C GLN A 116 -10.11 8.76 12.59
N SER A 117 -11.14 9.53 12.95
CA SER A 117 -12.47 9.01 13.29
C SER A 117 -13.08 8.26 12.10
N ALA A 118 -13.90 7.25 12.40
CA ALA A 118 -14.57 6.46 11.38
C ALA A 118 -15.45 7.34 10.49
N ILE A 119 -15.23 7.35 9.18
CA ILE A 119 -16.15 8.01 8.24
C ILE A 119 -17.31 7.04 8.01
N LEU A 120 -18.53 7.43 8.34
CA LEU A 120 -19.72 6.62 8.08
C LEU A 120 -20.30 6.99 6.72
N LYS A 121 -20.58 5.98 5.89
CA LYS A 121 -21.38 6.14 4.66
C LYS A 121 -22.55 5.17 4.67
N ASN A 122 -23.67 5.66 4.15
CA ASN A 122 -24.87 4.84 3.96
C ASN A 122 -24.55 3.65 3.05
N ALA A 123 -24.97 2.47 3.46
CA ALA A 123 -24.87 1.26 2.67
C ALA A 123 -26.24 0.93 2.06
N THR A 124 -26.22 0.28 0.89
CA THR A 124 -27.41 -0.37 0.34
C THR A 124 -27.24 -1.88 0.51
N LYS A 125 -28.15 -2.51 1.26
CA LYS A 125 -28.18 -3.96 1.45
C LYS A 125 -29.14 -4.59 0.44
N LYS A 126 -28.67 -5.62 -0.28
CA LYS A 126 -29.51 -6.52 -1.06
C LYS A 126 -29.09 -7.95 -0.72
N GLU A 127 -29.93 -8.66 0.04
CA GLU A 127 -29.65 -10.00 0.55
C GLU A 127 -28.32 -10.04 1.35
N ASN A 128 -27.32 -10.78 0.85
CA ASN A 128 -25.99 -10.94 1.46
C ASN A 128 -24.94 -9.97 0.90
N VAL A 129 -25.35 -9.07 -0.01
CA VAL A 129 -24.47 -8.09 -0.63
C VAL A 129 -24.74 -6.71 -0.04
N ILE A 130 -23.71 -6.13 0.57
CA ILE A 130 -23.72 -4.77 1.11
C ILE A 130 -22.90 -3.90 0.17
N THR A 131 -23.55 -2.89 -0.42
CA THR A 131 -22.94 -1.96 -1.37
C THR A 131 -22.67 -0.63 -0.68
N CYS A 132 -21.44 -0.15 -0.75
CA CYS A 132 -21.02 1.12 -0.15
C CYS A 132 -20.29 2.00 -1.17
N TYR A 133 -20.46 3.31 -1.06
CA TYR A 133 -19.74 4.30 -1.85
C TYR A 133 -18.66 4.94 -0.99
N VAL A 134 -17.39 4.79 -1.39
CA VAL A 134 -16.27 4.95 -0.46
C VAL A 134 -15.10 5.72 -1.04
N ILE A 135 -14.40 6.40 -0.12
CA ILE A 135 -12.99 6.80 -0.14
C ILE A 135 -12.42 6.51 1.31
N ALA A 136 -11.76 5.36 1.60
CA ALA A 136 -11.07 4.89 2.87
C ALA A 136 -11.50 3.51 3.52
N LYS A 137 -10.79 2.96 4.57
CA LYS A 137 -10.69 1.52 5.06
C LYS A 137 -11.96 0.87 5.64
N LEU A 138 -12.40 -0.26 5.09
CA LEU A 138 -13.75 -0.85 5.24
C LEU A 138 -14.03 -1.67 6.54
N SER A 139 -15.03 -1.25 7.33
CA SER A 139 -15.74 -2.08 8.32
C SER A 139 -17.26 -1.86 8.23
N ILE A 140 -18.07 -2.78 8.77
CA ILE A 140 -19.53 -2.67 8.79
C ILE A 140 -19.99 -2.34 10.22
N ARG A 141 -20.81 -1.29 10.38
CA ARG A 141 -21.38 -0.87 11.66
C ARG A 141 -22.89 -0.69 11.59
N THR A 142 -23.54 -0.81 12.74
CA THR A 142 -24.86 -0.21 13.02
C THR A 142 -24.66 1.21 13.57
N VAL A 143 -25.63 2.11 13.35
CA VAL A 143 -25.49 3.53 13.73
C VAL A 143 -25.23 3.66 15.24
N ASN A 144 -24.11 4.29 15.62
CA ASN A 144 -23.61 4.47 16.99
C ASN A 144 -23.15 3.20 17.74
N GLU A 145 -22.96 2.10 17.03
CA GLU A 145 -22.69 0.78 17.62
C GLU A 145 -21.37 0.18 17.08
N PRO A 146 -20.83 -0.86 17.76
CA PRO A 146 -19.55 -1.46 17.40
C PRO A 146 -19.54 -2.24 16.07
N ASP A 147 -18.35 -2.61 15.60
CA ASP A 147 -18.12 -3.24 14.29
C ASP A 147 -18.70 -4.67 14.25
N ILE A 148 -19.69 -4.92 13.37
CA ILE A 148 -20.29 -6.26 13.17
C ILE A 148 -19.31 -7.22 12.51
N SER A 149 -18.55 -6.72 11.54
CA SER A 149 -17.49 -7.46 10.85
C SER A 149 -16.51 -6.46 10.22
N SER A 150 -15.23 -6.83 10.16
CA SER A 150 -14.20 -6.00 9.56
C SER A 150 -13.23 -6.83 8.73
N THR A 151 -12.68 -6.23 7.68
CA THR A 151 -11.66 -6.83 6.84
C THR A 151 -10.60 -5.78 6.52
N PRO A 152 -9.31 -6.13 6.46
CA PRO A 152 -8.31 -5.20 5.93
C PRO A 152 -8.70 -4.82 4.50
N PHE A 153 -8.60 -3.52 4.21
CA PHE A 153 -8.84 -2.97 2.87
C PHE A 153 -7.70 -2.01 2.52
N THR A 154 -7.20 -2.10 1.28
CA THR A 154 -6.02 -1.36 0.85
C THR A 154 -6.37 -0.13 0.02
N PHE A 155 -5.88 1.02 0.47
CA PHE A 155 -5.81 2.24 -0.34
C PHE A 155 -4.40 2.42 -0.86
N TYR A 156 -4.28 2.65 -2.16
CA TYR A 156 -3.00 2.96 -2.79
C TYR A 156 -3.07 4.31 -3.48
N ASP A 157 -1.91 4.92 -3.69
CA ASP A 157 -1.79 6.22 -4.37
C ASP A 157 -0.62 6.14 -5.34
N CYS A 158 -0.94 5.96 -6.63
CA CYS A 158 0.07 5.84 -7.67
C CYS A 158 0.92 7.13 -7.81
N THR A 159 0.39 8.30 -7.44
CA THR A 159 1.09 9.59 -7.60
C THR A 159 2.27 9.75 -6.66
N THR A 160 2.39 8.87 -5.66
CA THR A 160 3.52 8.82 -4.73
C THR A 160 4.82 8.35 -5.41
N TYR A 161 4.71 7.49 -6.43
CA TYR A 161 5.86 6.99 -7.18
C TYR A 161 6.37 8.06 -8.15
N LYS A 162 7.67 8.35 -8.10
CA LYS A 162 8.29 9.43 -8.88
C LYS A 162 9.09 8.94 -10.08
N SER A 163 9.28 7.63 -10.20
CA SER A 163 9.97 6.99 -11.32
C SER A 163 9.12 5.89 -11.94
N CYS A 164 9.38 5.58 -13.21
CA CYS A 164 8.68 4.52 -13.93
C CYS A 164 8.93 3.15 -13.27
N THR A 165 10.17 2.92 -12.84
CA THR A 165 10.63 1.67 -12.23
C THR A 165 9.89 1.41 -10.92
N GLU A 166 9.82 2.40 -10.02
CA GLU A 166 9.04 2.28 -8.78
C GLU A 166 7.55 2.05 -9.08
N CYS A 167 6.98 2.82 -10.02
CA CYS A 167 5.57 2.73 -10.39
C CYS A 167 5.20 1.32 -10.91
N THR A 168 6.03 0.77 -11.79
CA THR A 168 5.75 -0.49 -12.51
C THR A 168 6.19 -1.73 -11.75
N MET A 169 7.10 -1.59 -10.78
CA MET A 169 7.44 -2.64 -9.81
C MET A 169 6.51 -2.64 -8.59
N SER A 170 5.66 -1.62 -8.43
CA SER A 170 4.69 -1.59 -7.33
C SER A 170 3.74 -2.79 -7.39
N GLN A 171 3.30 -3.24 -6.23
CA GLN A 171 2.28 -4.29 -6.09
C GLN A 171 0.87 -3.81 -6.48
N PHE A 172 0.70 -2.51 -6.77
CA PHE A 172 -0.57 -1.89 -7.07
C PHE A 172 -0.80 -1.82 -8.58
N PRO A 173 -2.06 -1.70 -9.05
CA PRO A 173 -2.39 -1.64 -10.48
C PRO A 173 -2.11 -0.25 -11.06
N CYS A 174 -0.90 0.25 -10.84
CA CYS A 174 -0.40 1.52 -11.36
C CYS A 174 0.15 1.34 -12.78
N LYS A 175 0.14 2.44 -13.52
CA LYS A 175 0.61 2.54 -14.90
C LYS A 175 1.42 3.82 -15.04
N TRP A 176 2.42 3.78 -15.90
CA TRP A 176 3.29 4.91 -16.16
C TRP A 176 3.02 5.49 -17.55
N CYS A 177 2.73 6.79 -17.60
CA CYS A 177 2.69 7.55 -18.84
C CYS A 177 4.10 8.05 -19.15
N VAL A 178 4.76 7.50 -20.18
CA VAL A 178 6.17 7.79 -20.48
C VAL A 178 6.39 9.25 -20.86
N ASP A 179 5.51 9.81 -21.68
CA ASP A 179 5.58 11.19 -22.13
C ASP A 179 5.13 12.18 -21.07
N SER A 180 4.16 11.84 -20.25
CA SER A 180 3.70 12.73 -19.17
C SER A 180 4.57 12.61 -17.92
N ASN A 181 5.49 11.63 -17.89
CA ASN A 181 6.40 11.37 -16.78
C ASN A 181 5.64 11.21 -15.44
N LEU A 182 4.54 10.44 -15.48
CA LEU A 182 3.54 10.36 -14.41
C LEU A 182 3.12 8.92 -14.14
N CYS A 183 3.01 8.56 -12.86
CA CYS A 183 2.40 7.32 -12.40
C CYS A 183 0.92 7.54 -12.04
N THR A 184 0.03 6.72 -12.59
CA THR A 184 -1.42 6.84 -12.41
C THR A 184 -2.13 5.49 -12.35
N SER A 185 -3.29 5.45 -11.70
CA SER A 185 -4.24 4.34 -11.80
C SER A 185 -5.20 4.48 -12.99
N ASP A 186 -5.42 5.71 -13.49
CA ASP A 186 -6.36 6.03 -14.57
C ASP A 186 -5.63 6.54 -15.82
N ALA A 187 -5.05 5.59 -16.55
CA ALA A 187 -4.33 5.88 -17.78
C ALA A 187 -5.22 6.30 -18.96
N THR A 188 -6.54 6.07 -18.90
CA THR A 188 -7.44 6.32 -20.04
C THR A 188 -7.49 7.81 -20.37
N GLU A 189 -7.63 8.63 -19.33
CA GLU A 189 -7.67 10.09 -19.47
C GLU A 189 -6.28 10.72 -19.38
N GLN A 190 -5.46 10.26 -18.43
CA GLN A 190 -4.19 10.93 -18.11
C GLN A 190 -3.03 10.55 -19.04
N CYS A 191 -3.05 9.37 -19.64
CA CYS A 191 -2.02 8.91 -20.58
C CYS A 191 -2.53 8.94 -22.04
N ARG A 192 -3.50 9.81 -22.37
CA ARG A 192 -4.07 9.84 -23.73
C ARG A 192 -2.99 10.16 -24.77
N ASN A 193 -2.83 9.28 -25.76
CA ASN A 193 -1.76 9.31 -26.78
C ASN A 193 -0.34 9.17 -26.24
N ASP A 194 -0.18 8.75 -24.99
CA ASP A 194 1.10 8.51 -24.36
C ASP A 194 1.52 7.04 -24.56
N MET A 195 2.82 6.77 -24.59
CA MET A 195 3.32 5.41 -24.45
C MET A 195 3.09 4.93 -23.01
N LEU A 196 2.38 3.83 -22.86
CA LEU A 196 2.01 3.28 -21.56
C LEU A 196 2.95 2.13 -21.17
N VAL A 197 3.46 2.18 -19.94
CA VAL A 197 4.12 1.04 -19.30
C VAL A 197 3.28 0.58 -18.12
N THR A 198 2.89 -0.68 -18.12
CA THR A 198 1.99 -1.22 -17.09
C THR A 198 2.77 -1.94 -16.00
N GLY A 199 2.21 -1.99 -14.78
CA GLY A 199 2.81 -2.76 -13.69
C GLY A 199 2.90 -4.26 -14.00
N VAL A 200 3.87 -4.94 -13.39
CA VAL A 200 4.09 -6.39 -13.56
C VAL A 200 2.85 -7.24 -13.24
N THR A 201 1.98 -6.76 -12.36
CA THR A 201 0.75 -7.41 -11.91
C THR A 201 -0.35 -7.47 -12.99
N THR A 202 -0.22 -6.72 -14.08
CA THR A 202 -1.26 -6.60 -15.12
C THR A 202 -1.08 -7.56 -16.31
N GLY A 203 0.09 -8.20 -16.46
CA GLY A 203 0.30 -9.29 -17.43
C GLY A 203 0.28 -8.92 -18.92
N ILE A 204 0.40 -7.63 -19.28
CA ILE A 204 0.39 -7.16 -20.68
C ILE A 204 1.82 -7.20 -21.29
N ARG A 205 1.95 -7.25 -22.63
CA ARG A 205 3.22 -7.32 -23.37
C ARG A 205 4.26 -6.22 -23.05
N SER A 206 3.87 -5.08 -22.49
CA SER A 206 4.76 -3.96 -22.10
C SER A 206 4.70 -3.71 -20.59
N SER A 207 4.89 -4.77 -19.81
CA SER A 207 4.79 -4.70 -18.35
C SER A 207 6.14 -4.76 -17.65
N GLY A 208 6.30 -3.95 -16.61
CA GLY A 208 7.44 -3.94 -15.69
C GLY A 208 8.59 -3.02 -16.08
N ALA A 209 9.57 -2.95 -15.17
CA ALA A 209 10.68 -1.99 -15.22
C ALA A 209 11.67 -2.18 -16.40
N THR A 210 11.56 -3.26 -17.16
CA THR A 210 12.33 -3.46 -18.39
C THR A 210 11.86 -2.53 -19.50
N PHE A 211 10.60 -2.09 -19.48
CA PHE A 211 10.02 -1.17 -20.47
C PHE A 211 10.08 0.29 -20.03
N CYS A 212 10.80 0.59 -18.94
CA CYS A 212 11.01 1.96 -18.48
C CYS A 212 12.16 2.65 -19.20
N PRO A 213 12.03 3.95 -19.52
CA PRO A 213 13.14 4.78 -19.99
C PRO A 213 14.11 5.02 -18.84
N LYS A 214 15.30 4.41 -18.91
CA LYS A 214 16.26 4.43 -17.80
C LYS A 214 17.70 4.61 -18.26
N ILE A 215 18.55 5.07 -17.36
CA ILE A 215 19.99 5.06 -17.54
C ILE A 215 20.61 3.87 -16.80
N SER A 216 21.75 3.42 -17.32
CA SER A 216 22.55 2.31 -16.79
C SER A 216 24.03 2.56 -17.03
N ARG A 217 24.89 1.88 -16.27
CA ARG A 217 26.34 1.80 -16.56
C ARG A 217 26.68 0.50 -17.27
N THR A 218 27.85 0.47 -17.89
CA THR A 218 28.40 -0.78 -18.42
C THR A 218 28.80 -1.68 -17.26
N THR A 219 28.65 -3.00 -17.40
CA THR A 219 28.91 -3.98 -16.32
C THR A 219 30.35 -3.96 -15.79
N SER A 220 31.28 -3.36 -16.54
CA SER A 220 32.68 -3.18 -16.16
C SER A 220 32.95 -1.89 -15.37
N GLU A 221 32.01 -0.96 -15.33
CA GLU A 221 32.18 0.35 -14.69
C GLU A 221 31.22 0.48 -13.50
N GLY A 222 31.74 0.68 -12.29
CA GLY A 222 30.92 0.85 -11.08
C GLY A 222 29.99 2.07 -11.15
N ASN A 223 28.93 2.11 -10.35
CA ASN A 223 27.87 3.14 -10.41
C ASN A 223 28.36 4.55 -9.99
N GLU A 224 29.53 4.64 -9.35
CA GLU A 224 30.20 5.89 -8.98
C GLU A 224 31.04 6.40 -10.17
N ILE A 225 30.86 7.67 -10.53
CA ILE A 225 31.70 8.37 -11.52
C ILE A 225 32.59 9.36 -10.77
N LEU A 226 33.84 8.96 -10.54
CA LEU A 226 34.84 9.80 -9.87
C LEU A 226 35.33 10.91 -10.79
N VAL A 227 35.32 12.13 -10.28
CA VAL A 227 35.81 13.32 -10.98
C VAL A 227 36.69 14.14 -10.03
N PRO A 228 37.96 14.41 -10.38
CA PRO A 228 38.81 15.27 -9.57
C PRO A 228 38.28 16.69 -9.42
N ASN A 229 38.40 17.25 -8.23
CA ASN A 229 38.00 18.62 -7.93
C ASN A 229 38.73 19.63 -8.84
N GLY A 230 37.97 20.52 -9.48
CA GLY A 230 38.47 21.50 -10.46
C GLY A 230 38.71 20.95 -11.86
N SER A 231 38.38 19.69 -12.14
CA SER A 231 38.58 19.10 -13.46
C SER A 231 37.36 19.25 -14.37
N LYS A 232 37.61 19.41 -15.68
CA LYS A 232 36.57 19.36 -16.71
C LYS A 232 36.36 17.94 -17.20
N LYS A 233 35.13 17.43 -17.13
CA LYS A 233 34.81 16.05 -17.50
C LYS A 233 33.52 15.95 -18.31
N VAL A 234 33.55 15.06 -19.31
CA VAL A 234 32.37 14.57 -20.03
C VAL A 234 31.79 13.39 -19.26
N ILE A 235 30.54 13.48 -18.87
CA ILE A 235 29.80 12.38 -18.25
C ILE A 235 29.08 11.61 -19.36
N LYS A 236 29.24 10.28 -19.36
CA LYS A 236 28.58 9.39 -20.32
C LYS A 236 27.81 8.30 -19.59
N VAL A 237 26.59 8.02 -20.03
CA VAL A 237 25.73 6.97 -19.47
C VAL A 237 24.99 6.24 -20.59
N ARG A 238 24.77 4.94 -20.42
CA ARG A 238 23.96 4.17 -21.37
C ARG A 238 22.48 4.46 -21.09
N ALA A 239 21.70 4.71 -22.12
CA ALA A 239 20.27 4.93 -22.03
C ALA A 239 19.50 3.76 -22.65
N HIS A 240 18.56 3.22 -21.90
CA HIS A 240 17.57 2.29 -22.41
C HIS A 240 16.40 3.09 -22.97
N ILE A 241 16.36 3.19 -24.30
CA ILE A 241 15.36 3.96 -25.03
C ILE A 241 14.19 3.06 -25.42
N VAL A 242 12.98 3.42 -24.98
CA VAL A 242 11.79 2.56 -25.11
C VAL A 242 10.85 2.97 -26.25
N GLY A 243 11.09 4.12 -26.87
CA GLY A 243 10.30 4.61 -28.00
C GLY A 243 11.12 5.44 -28.98
N SER A 244 10.74 5.40 -30.27
CA SER A 244 11.43 6.10 -31.36
C SER A 244 11.43 7.63 -31.19
N PHE A 245 10.39 8.19 -30.54
CA PHE A 245 10.29 9.61 -30.24
C PHE A 245 11.44 10.12 -29.35
N MET A 246 11.99 9.26 -28.48
CA MET A 246 13.10 9.63 -27.61
C MET A 246 14.41 9.81 -28.38
N VAL A 247 14.61 9.05 -29.46
CA VAL A 247 15.82 9.16 -30.31
C VAL A 247 15.90 10.53 -30.98
N GLN A 248 14.75 11.13 -31.30
CA GLN A 248 14.64 12.46 -31.89
C GLN A 248 14.54 13.58 -30.84
N SER A 249 14.48 13.21 -29.56
CA SER A 249 14.34 14.18 -28.47
C SER A 249 15.67 14.81 -28.10
N ARG A 250 15.62 16.04 -27.59
CA ARG A 250 16.78 16.68 -26.97
C ARG A 250 17.05 16.06 -25.62
N PHE A 251 18.31 15.73 -25.34
CA PHE A 251 18.75 15.30 -24.02
C PHE A 251 19.46 16.46 -23.31
N LEU A 252 19.29 16.53 -22.00
CA LEU A 252 19.99 17.46 -21.12
C LEU A 252 20.55 16.69 -19.92
N CYS A 253 21.69 17.10 -19.40
CA CYS A 253 22.25 16.57 -18.17
C CYS A 253 22.24 17.66 -17.10
N SER A 254 21.67 17.34 -15.94
CA SER A 254 21.55 18.25 -14.80
C SER A 254 22.42 17.76 -13.65
N PHE A 255 23.22 18.67 -13.10
CA PHE A 255 24.12 18.43 -11.98
C PHE A 255 23.83 19.45 -10.89
N ILE A 256 23.84 19.04 -9.62
CA ILE A 256 23.69 19.96 -8.48
C ILE A 256 25.02 20.01 -7.72
N ILE A 257 25.76 21.12 -7.84
CA ILE A 257 27.07 21.31 -7.21
C ILE A 257 26.98 22.50 -6.26
N ASP A 258 27.29 22.31 -4.98
CA ASP A 258 27.18 23.34 -3.93
C ASP A 258 25.81 24.04 -3.91
N GLY A 259 24.74 23.27 -4.15
CA GLY A 259 23.36 23.77 -4.22
C GLY A 259 22.98 24.49 -5.52
N ARG A 260 23.90 24.63 -6.48
CA ARG A 260 23.64 25.25 -7.79
C ARG A 260 23.32 24.17 -8.83
N THR A 261 22.22 24.36 -9.55
CA THR A 261 21.84 23.49 -10.67
C THR A 261 22.53 23.94 -11.95
N ILE A 262 23.34 23.07 -12.53
CA ILE A 262 24.03 23.26 -13.82
C ILE A 262 23.38 22.30 -14.82
N THR A 263 22.86 22.83 -15.92
CA THR A 263 22.24 22.04 -16.99
C THR A 263 23.01 22.23 -18.29
N VAL A 264 23.39 21.12 -18.92
CA VAL A 264 24.10 21.11 -20.21
C VAL A 264 23.42 20.19 -21.20
N ASN A 265 23.79 20.26 -22.49
CA ASN A 265 23.20 19.35 -23.47
C ASN A 265 23.78 17.95 -23.32
N GLY A 266 22.97 16.97 -23.70
CA GLY A 266 23.38 15.59 -23.94
C GLY A 266 23.19 15.23 -25.40
N GLN A 267 24.17 14.53 -25.97
CA GLN A 267 24.09 13.95 -27.31
C GLN A 267 23.95 12.43 -27.20
N LEU A 268 22.94 11.87 -27.87
CA LEU A 268 22.74 10.43 -27.96
C LEU A 268 23.54 9.88 -29.15
N LEU A 269 24.48 8.98 -28.88
CA LEU A 269 25.26 8.25 -29.90
C LEU A 269 25.10 6.74 -29.64
N GLY A 270 24.43 6.06 -30.56
CA GLY A 270 24.03 4.66 -30.37
C GLY A 270 23.06 4.53 -29.20
N ASP A 271 23.48 3.87 -28.13
CA ASP A 271 22.75 3.69 -26.87
C ASP A 271 23.31 4.54 -25.73
N THR A 272 24.27 5.43 -26.00
CA THR A 272 25.00 6.15 -24.96
C THR A 272 24.79 7.66 -25.09
N ILE A 273 24.43 8.29 -23.97
CA ILE A 273 24.28 9.74 -23.86
C ILE A 273 25.61 10.32 -23.36
N TYR A 274 26.11 11.33 -24.08
CA TYR A 274 27.30 12.09 -23.76
C TYR A 274 26.91 13.51 -23.38
N CYS A 275 27.12 13.89 -22.12
CA CYS A 275 26.87 15.25 -21.64
C CYS A 275 28.00 16.19 -22.07
N ASP A 276 27.69 17.44 -22.43
CA ASP A 276 28.73 18.44 -22.69
C ASP A 276 29.65 18.59 -21.45
N ALA A 277 30.93 18.85 -21.70
CA ALA A 277 31.92 18.95 -20.63
C ALA A 277 31.64 20.14 -19.71
N ILE A 278 31.62 19.89 -18.40
CA ILE A 278 31.59 20.93 -17.38
C ILE A 278 32.74 20.76 -16.40
N GLU A 279 33.06 21.84 -15.71
CA GLU A 279 34.01 21.83 -14.60
C GLU A 279 33.31 21.42 -13.31
N PHE A 280 33.88 20.42 -12.64
CA PHE A 280 33.38 19.91 -11.37
C PHE A 280 34.22 20.46 -10.23
N SER A 281 33.77 21.55 -9.62
CA SER A 281 34.45 22.22 -8.52
C SER A 281 33.52 22.36 -7.31
N THR A 282 33.95 21.93 -6.12
CA THR A 282 33.21 22.08 -4.86
C THR A 282 34.05 22.80 -3.81
N THR A 283 33.37 23.59 -2.99
CA THR A 283 33.92 24.28 -1.81
C THR A 283 33.89 23.42 -0.53
N SER A 284 33.28 22.23 -0.60
CA SER A 284 33.25 21.28 0.51
C SER A 284 34.65 20.81 0.91
N THR A 285 34.90 20.71 2.22
CA THR A 285 36.13 20.14 2.80
C THR A 285 36.14 18.61 2.84
N SER A 286 35.06 17.97 2.40
CA SER A 286 34.94 16.51 2.37
C SER A 286 35.89 15.92 1.32
N GLN A 287 36.49 14.75 1.62
CA GLN A 287 37.36 14.04 0.69
C GLN A 287 36.63 13.57 -0.58
N LYS A 288 35.34 13.27 -0.46
CA LYS A 288 34.43 12.90 -1.54
C LYS A 288 33.10 13.64 -1.33
N THR A 289 32.58 14.25 -2.39
CA THR A 289 31.31 14.99 -2.39
C THR A 289 30.43 14.43 -3.49
N VAL A 290 29.28 13.86 -3.12
CA VAL A 290 28.29 13.35 -4.08
C VAL A 290 27.60 14.53 -4.77
N VAL A 291 27.53 14.46 -6.09
CA VAL A 291 26.85 15.44 -6.95
C VAL A 291 25.58 14.77 -7.47
N PRO A 292 24.38 15.23 -7.04
CA PRO A 292 23.13 14.79 -7.62
C PRO A 292 23.15 15.00 -9.14
N PHE A 293 22.79 13.94 -9.86
CA PHE A 293 22.86 13.84 -11.31
C PHE A 293 21.54 13.33 -11.87
N ALA A 294 21.06 13.95 -12.94
CA ALA A 294 19.88 13.52 -13.67
C ALA A 294 20.06 13.71 -15.17
N VAL A 295 19.53 12.77 -15.96
CA VAL A 295 19.40 12.94 -17.41
C VAL A 295 17.95 13.25 -17.72
N LEU A 296 17.74 14.31 -18.51
CA LEU A 296 16.43 14.78 -18.92
C LEU A 296 16.24 14.59 -20.42
N VAL A 297 15.02 14.28 -20.85
CA VAL A 297 14.64 14.08 -22.25
C VAL A 297 13.44 14.95 -22.63
N GLY A 298 13.48 15.52 -23.84
CA GLY A 298 12.39 16.33 -24.41
C GLY A 298 12.10 17.57 -23.58
N ARG A 299 10.87 17.68 -23.03
CA ARG A 299 10.43 18.78 -22.17
C ARG A 299 10.91 18.62 -20.71
N SER A 300 12.18 18.29 -20.52
CA SER A 300 12.81 18.12 -19.21
C SER A 300 12.29 16.94 -18.37
N LYS A 301 11.87 15.84 -19.01
CA LYS A 301 11.42 14.61 -18.33
C LYS A 301 12.61 13.82 -17.84
N GLN A 302 12.64 13.42 -16.58
CA GLN A 302 13.79 12.70 -16.02
C GLN A 302 13.75 11.22 -16.41
N LEU A 303 14.89 10.69 -16.89
CA LEU A 303 15.06 9.26 -17.07
C LEU A 303 15.29 8.57 -15.71
N ASP A 304 14.77 7.36 -15.57
CA ASP A 304 14.96 6.58 -14.35
C ASP A 304 16.44 6.24 -14.13
N ASN A 305 16.87 6.29 -12.87
CA ASN A 305 18.23 5.92 -12.46
C ASN A 305 18.19 4.81 -11.37
N PRO A 306 17.72 3.59 -11.71
CA PRO A 306 17.53 2.53 -10.72
C PRO A 306 18.84 2.00 -10.16
N ASP A 307 19.94 2.11 -10.93
CA ASP A 307 21.27 1.68 -10.50
C ASP A 307 21.96 2.71 -9.58
N ASN A 308 21.29 3.83 -9.27
CA ASN A 308 21.83 4.93 -8.47
C ASN A 308 23.19 5.42 -8.99
N ILE A 309 23.28 5.68 -10.30
CA ILE A 309 24.47 6.27 -10.92
C ILE A 309 24.64 7.68 -10.38
N HIS A 310 25.81 8.00 -9.82
CA HIS A 310 26.06 9.31 -9.25
C HIS A 310 27.50 9.75 -9.53
N VAL A 311 27.67 11.07 -9.66
CA VAL A 311 28.98 11.69 -9.83
C VAL A 311 29.53 12.02 -8.45
N VAL A 312 30.82 11.77 -8.24
CA VAL A 312 31.49 12.10 -6.98
C VAL A 312 32.70 12.95 -7.28
N ILE A 313 32.69 14.16 -6.73
CA ILE A 313 33.87 15.03 -6.75
C ILE A 313 34.80 14.54 -5.65
N CYS A 314 35.99 14.10 -6.03
CA CYS A 314 37.03 13.64 -5.13
C CYS A 314 38.16 14.67 -5.08
N GLN A 315 38.77 14.82 -3.91
CA GLN A 315 40.02 15.56 -3.79
C GLN A 315 41.14 14.76 -4.48
N PRO A 316 42.23 15.42 -4.95
CA PRO A 316 43.27 14.74 -5.74
C PRO A 316 43.81 13.45 -5.10
N GLU A 317 43.94 13.41 -3.77
CA GLU A 317 44.45 12.26 -3.02
C GLU A 317 43.49 11.05 -2.95
N SER A 318 42.20 11.26 -3.25
CA SER A 318 41.13 10.25 -3.12
C SER A 318 40.53 9.80 -4.46
N CYS A 319 40.99 10.34 -5.59
CA CYS A 319 40.47 10.01 -6.93
C CYS A 319 41.10 8.78 -7.60
N ASP A 320 42.27 8.35 -7.11
CA ASP A 320 43.05 7.25 -7.71
C ASP A 320 42.88 5.90 -6.97
N LYS A 321 41.95 5.83 -6.01
CA LYS A 321 41.61 4.63 -5.23
C LYS A 321 40.17 4.20 -5.51
#